data_AF-W0TE81-F1
#
_entry.id   AF-W0TE81-F1
#
_cell.length_a   1.000
_cell.length_b   1.000
_cell.length_c   1.000
_cell.angle_alpha   90.00
_cell.angle_beta   90.00
_cell.angle_gamma   90.00
#
_symmetry.space_group_name_H-M   'P 1'
#
loop_
_entity.id
_entity.type
_entity.pdbx_description
1 polymer ?
#
loop_
_entity_poly.entity_id
_entity_poly.type
_entity_poly.pdbx_seq_one_letter_code
_entity_poly.pdbx_strand_id
1 'polypeptide(L)'
;MSKTAQKRLLKELQKLTKDSPEGILASPVDDSNLFQWDCLIMGPPDSCYEGGVFNARLDFPKDYPLNPPKLTFQPSILHPNIYPNGEVCISILHSPGSDPNMYEHECERWSPVQSVEKILLSVMSILSEPNIESGANIDACILWRDNRPEFERQVKLNLLKSLGF
;
A
#
# COMPACT_ATOMS: atom_id res chain seq x y z
N MET A 1 11.93 16.77 16.96
CA MET A 1 10.88 15.90 16.38
C MET A 1 9.54 16.60 16.52
N SER A 2 8.67 16.55 15.50
CA SER A 2 7.35 17.20 15.56
C SER A 2 6.44 16.49 16.58
N LYS A 3 6.14 17.16 17.71
CA LYS A 3 5.24 16.63 18.75
C LYS A 3 3.84 16.33 18.21
N THR A 4 3.43 17.00 17.13
CA THR A 4 2.11 16.81 16.50
C THR A 4 2.03 15.50 15.75
N ALA A 5 3.05 15.16 14.95
CA ALA A 5 3.11 13.92 14.18
C ALA A 5 3.09 12.69 15.10
N GLN A 6 3.89 12.69 16.17
CA GLN A 6 3.90 11.59 17.15
C GLN A 6 2.54 11.39 17.82
N LYS A 7 1.88 12.49 18.26
CA LYS A 7 0.55 12.40 18.86
C LYS A 7 -0.49 11.84 17.88
N ARG A 8 -0.39 12.20 16.60
CA ARG A 8 -1.27 11.68 15.54
C ARG A 8 -1.04 10.18 15.33
N LEU A 9 0.22 9.75 15.18
CA LEU A 9 0.59 8.34 14.96
C LEU A 9 0.17 7.45 16.14
N LEU A 10 0.36 7.89 17.37
CA LEU A 10 -0.09 7.16 18.57
C LEU A 10 -1.61 6.92 18.56
N LYS A 11 -2.41 7.92 18.16
CA LYS A 11 -3.87 7.76 18.07
C LYS A 11 -4.27 6.76 16.99
N GLU A 12 -3.61 6.78 15.84
CA GLU A 12 -3.88 5.83 14.77
C GLU A 12 -3.47 4.41 15.16
N LEU A 13 -2.33 4.26 15.84
CA LEU A 13 -1.88 2.97 16.36
C LEU A 13 -2.88 2.40 17.37
N GLN A 14 -3.36 3.22 18.31
CA GLN A 14 -4.38 2.82 19.27
C GLN A 14 -5.68 2.40 18.59
N LYS A 15 -6.08 3.09 17.51
CA LYS A 15 -7.27 2.74 16.73
C LYS A 15 -7.08 1.38 16.06
N LEU A 16 -5.99 1.19 15.32
CA LEU A 16 -5.69 -0.07 14.62
C LEU A 16 -5.51 -1.25 15.58
N THR A 17 -4.91 -1.03 16.76
CA THR A 17 -4.76 -2.09 17.78
C THR A 17 -6.13 -2.52 18.34
N LYS A 18 -7.09 -1.59 18.43
CA LYS A 18 -8.42 -1.87 18.96
C LYS A 18 -9.36 -2.47 17.91
N ASP A 19 -9.24 -2.02 16.67
CA ASP A 19 -10.17 -2.31 15.58
C ASP A 19 -9.40 -2.34 14.25
N SER A 20 -8.61 -3.41 14.07
CA SER A 20 -7.85 -3.62 12.82
C SER A 20 -8.77 -4.20 11.75
N PRO A 21 -8.72 -3.71 10.50
CA PRO A 21 -9.39 -4.37 9.39
C PRO A 21 -8.95 -5.83 9.25
N GLU A 22 -9.88 -6.70 8.89
CA GLU A 22 -9.58 -8.09 8.57
C GLU A 22 -8.55 -8.16 7.42
N GLY A 23 -7.58 -9.07 7.51
CA GLY A 23 -6.51 -9.14 6.51
C GLY A 23 -5.33 -8.23 6.76
N ILE A 24 -5.39 -7.31 7.73
CA ILE A 24 -4.39 -6.26 7.89
C ILE A 24 -3.83 -6.25 9.32
N LEU A 25 -2.50 -6.26 9.42
CA LEU A 25 -1.78 -5.97 10.64
C LEU A 25 -0.77 -4.86 10.36
N ALA A 26 -0.64 -3.89 11.25
CA ALA A 26 0.34 -2.82 11.13
C ALA A 26 0.83 -2.40 12.51
N SER A 27 2.14 -2.30 12.69
CA SER A 27 2.76 -1.92 13.96
C SER A 27 4.09 -1.21 13.75
N PRO A 28 4.52 -0.33 14.66
CA PRO A 28 5.87 0.24 14.63
C PRO A 28 6.94 -0.87 14.57
N VAL A 29 8.01 -0.63 13.82
CA VAL A 29 9.18 -1.53 13.78
C VAL A 29 9.90 -1.55 15.12
N ASP A 30 9.91 -0.41 15.81
CA ASP A 30 10.56 -0.20 17.11
C ASP A 30 9.69 0.74 17.95
N ASP A 31 9.47 0.40 19.22
CA ASP A 31 8.70 1.20 20.18
C ASP A 31 9.25 2.63 20.37
N SER A 32 10.54 2.82 20.12
CA SER A 32 11.22 4.12 20.18
C SER A 32 11.03 4.96 18.91
N ASN A 33 10.64 4.34 17.79
CA ASN A 33 10.48 4.99 16.49
C ASN A 33 9.10 4.74 15.85
N LEU A 34 8.15 5.60 16.21
CA LEU A 34 6.79 5.56 15.64
C LEU A 34 6.70 5.95 14.15
N PHE A 35 7.79 6.36 13.50
CA PHE A 35 7.76 6.84 12.10
C PHE A 35 8.04 5.74 11.07
N GLN A 36 8.23 4.49 11.50
CA GLN A 36 8.43 3.35 10.61
C GLN A 36 7.61 2.18 11.10
N TRP A 37 6.69 1.68 10.27
CA TRP A 37 5.80 0.58 10.63
C TRP A 37 5.97 -0.57 9.65
N ASP A 38 5.98 -1.79 10.17
CA ASP A 38 5.83 -3.00 9.37
C ASP A 38 4.34 -3.35 9.29
N CYS A 39 3.92 -3.78 8.10
CA CYS A 39 2.56 -4.15 7.78
C CYS A 39 2.53 -5.56 7.18
N LEU A 40 1.54 -6.34 7.58
CA LEU A 40 1.18 -7.61 6.95
C LEU A 40 -0.18 -7.43 6.28
N ILE A 41 -0.22 -7.71 4.98
CA ILE A 41 -1.43 -7.57 4.16
C ILE A 41 -1.72 -8.96 3.58
N MET A 42 -2.84 -9.55 3.97
CA MET A 42 -3.33 -10.80 3.38
C MET A 42 -3.88 -10.51 1.99
N GLY A 43 -3.60 -11.38 1.02
CA GLY A 43 -4.15 -11.25 -0.32
C GLY A 43 -5.68 -11.30 -0.29
N PRO A 44 -6.39 -10.36 -0.92
CA PRO A 44 -7.85 -10.36 -0.94
C PRO A 44 -8.43 -11.66 -1.53
N PRO A 45 -9.58 -12.13 -1.03
CA PRO A 45 -10.30 -13.25 -1.65
C PRO A 45 -10.71 -12.91 -3.09
N ASP A 46 -10.85 -13.94 -3.93
CA ASP A 46 -11.23 -13.82 -5.33
C ASP A 46 -10.25 -13.00 -6.19
N SER A 47 -9.04 -12.74 -5.67
CA SER A 47 -7.94 -12.08 -6.38
C SER A 47 -6.82 -13.07 -6.73
N CYS A 48 -5.96 -12.71 -7.68
CA CYS A 48 -4.78 -13.52 -7.98
C CYS A 48 -3.75 -13.56 -6.83
N TYR A 49 -3.94 -12.74 -5.81
CA TYR A 49 -3.11 -12.66 -4.61
C TYR A 49 -3.64 -13.50 -3.44
N GLU A 50 -4.84 -14.09 -3.58
CA GLU A 50 -5.49 -14.89 -2.54
C GLU A 50 -4.56 -15.96 -1.95
N GLY A 51 -4.56 -16.09 -0.63
CA GLY A 51 -3.69 -17.00 0.11
C GLY A 51 -2.26 -16.50 0.31
N GLY A 52 -1.87 -15.38 -0.32
CA GLY A 52 -0.62 -14.69 -0.08
C GLY A 52 -0.63 -13.87 1.22
N VAL A 53 0.55 -13.70 1.82
CA VAL A 53 0.79 -12.74 2.91
C VAL A 53 1.96 -11.86 2.51
N PHE A 54 1.73 -10.56 2.45
CA PHE A 54 2.69 -9.60 1.93
C PHE A 54 3.18 -8.67 3.03
N ASN A 55 4.50 -8.65 3.22
CA ASN A 55 5.15 -7.69 4.09
C ASN A 55 5.29 -6.35 3.36
N ALA A 56 4.91 -5.27 4.02
CA ALA A 56 5.15 -3.91 3.54
C ALA A 56 5.65 -3.01 4.67
N ARG A 57 6.33 -1.93 4.30
CA ARG A 57 6.83 -0.91 5.22
C ARG A 57 6.17 0.42 4.95
N LEU A 58 5.70 1.07 6.01
CA LEU A 58 5.23 2.45 6.01
C LEU A 58 6.29 3.36 6.63
N ASP A 59 6.79 4.31 5.85
CA ASP A 59 7.72 5.36 6.30
C ASP A 59 6.99 6.71 6.38
N PHE A 60 6.81 7.24 7.58
CA PHE A 60 6.08 8.47 7.82
C PHE A 60 7.00 9.71 7.78
N PRO A 61 6.59 10.81 7.11
CA PRO A 61 7.37 12.03 7.11
C PRO A 61 7.28 12.75 8.46
N LYS A 62 8.23 13.65 8.74
CA LYS A 62 8.30 14.36 10.03
C LYS A 62 7.16 15.36 10.25
N ASP A 63 6.48 15.75 9.19
CA ASP A 63 5.35 16.67 9.15
C ASP A 63 4.00 15.95 8.97
N TYR A 64 3.96 14.62 9.09
CA TYR A 64 2.71 13.85 9.13
C TYR A 64 1.71 14.47 10.13
N PRO A 65 0.42 14.64 9.78
CA PRO A 65 -0.28 14.13 8.59
C PRO A 65 -0.39 15.13 7.42
N LEU A 66 0.45 16.16 7.36
CA LEU A 66 0.41 17.13 6.25
C LEU A 66 0.80 16.49 4.92
N ASN A 67 1.82 15.63 4.95
CA ASN A 67 2.25 14.81 3.83
C ASN A 67 1.99 13.31 4.10
N PRO A 68 1.72 12.52 3.05
CA PRO A 68 1.46 11.09 3.19
C PRO A 68 2.72 10.32 3.60
N PRO A 69 2.57 9.13 4.20
CA PRO A 69 3.67 8.18 4.32
C PRO A 69 4.02 7.59 2.95
N LYS A 70 5.17 6.91 2.87
CA LYS A 70 5.51 6.02 1.75
C LYS A 70 5.20 4.59 2.14
N LEU A 71 4.63 3.81 1.21
CA LEU A 71 4.39 2.38 1.39
C LEU A 71 5.25 1.59 0.40
N THR A 72 5.99 0.60 0.90
CA THR A 72 6.87 -0.25 0.07
C THR A 72 6.70 -1.72 0.44
N PHE A 73 6.34 -2.57 -0.52
CA PHE A 73 6.36 -4.03 -0.35
C PHE A 73 7.80 -4.56 -0.27
N GLN A 74 8.05 -5.45 0.69
CA GLN A 74 9.38 -6.01 0.96
C GLN A 74 9.28 -7.53 1.20
N PRO A 75 9.54 -8.38 0.19
CA PRO A 75 9.99 -8.06 -1.17
C PRO A 75 8.91 -7.41 -2.04
N SER A 76 9.33 -6.78 -3.13
CA SER A 76 8.43 -6.25 -4.17
C SER A 76 7.56 -7.34 -4.78
N ILE A 77 6.35 -6.99 -5.20
CA ILE A 77 5.38 -7.90 -5.82
C ILE A 77 5.04 -7.46 -7.24
N LEU A 78 4.68 -8.42 -8.11
CA LEU A 78 4.27 -8.13 -9.47
C LEU A 78 2.88 -7.50 -9.46
N HIS A 79 2.78 -6.21 -9.79
CA HIS A 79 1.52 -5.48 -9.79
C HIS A 79 1.58 -4.21 -10.67
N PRO A 80 0.51 -3.86 -11.43
CA PRO A 80 0.44 -2.62 -12.21
C PRO A 80 0.80 -1.34 -11.44
N ASN A 81 0.23 -1.12 -10.25
CA ASN A 81 0.47 0.07 -9.42
C ASN A 81 1.60 -0.05 -8.38
N ILE A 82 2.52 -1.01 -8.54
CA ILE A 82 3.68 -1.15 -7.66
C ILE A 82 4.93 -1.12 -8.51
N TYR A 83 5.82 -0.17 -8.22
CA TYR A 83 7.10 -0.03 -8.89
C TYR A 83 7.96 -1.30 -8.70
N PRO A 84 8.92 -1.58 -9.61
CA PRO A 84 9.82 -2.72 -9.44
C PRO A 84 10.58 -2.74 -8.10
N ASN A 85 10.83 -1.57 -7.50
CA ASN A 85 11.46 -1.44 -6.18
C ASN A 85 10.51 -1.73 -4.99
N GLY A 86 9.22 -2.00 -5.24
CA GLY A 86 8.20 -2.30 -4.24
C GLY A 86 7.37 -1.09 -3.80
N GLU A 87 7.71 0.12 -4.23
CA GLU A 87 6.97 1.34 -3.86
C GLU A 87 5.56 1.33 -4.47
N VAL A 88 4.56 1.58 -3.63
CA VAL A 88 3.14 1.59 -4.03
C VAL A 88 2.77 2.97 -4.54
N CYS A 89 2.12 3.02 -5.71
CA CYS A 89 1.75 4.23 -6.40
C CYS A 89 0.23 4.30 -6.56
N ILE A 90 -0.45 4.92 -5.59
CA ILE A 90 -1.89 5.14 -5.58
C ILE A 90 -2.19 6.55 -5.07
N SER A 91 -3.30 7.13 -5.54
CA SER A 91 -3.68 8.53 -5.29
C SER A 91 -3.64 8.94 -3.82
N ILE A 92 -4.11 8.09 -2.89
CA ILE A 92 -4.09 8.36 -1.44
C ILE A 92 -2.67 8.56 -0.88
N LEU A 93 -1.62 8.09 -1.56
CA LEU A 93 -0.21 8.27 -1.19
C LEU A 93 0.46 9.43 -1.93
N HIS A 94 -0.25 10.10 -2.84
CA HIS A 94 0.27 11.28 -3.55
C HIS A 94 0.02 12.56 -2.75
N SER A 95 0.96 13.49 -2.85
CA SER A 95 0.92 14.76 -2.13
C SER A 95 -0.40 15.52 -2.37
N PRO A 96 -0.87 16.29 -1.38
CA PRO A 96 -2.07 17.11 -1.52
C PRO A 96 -1.96 18.12 -2.66
N GLY A 97 -3.11 18.51 -3.22
CA GLY A 97 -3.23 19.55 -4.25
C GLY A 97 -3.44 18.98 -5.65
N SER A 98 -3.48 19.87 -6.64
CA SER A 98 -3.80 19.53 -8.02
C SER A 98 -2.76 18.57 -8.60
N ASP A 99 -3.22 17.52 -9.28
CA ASP A 99 -2.33 16.60 -9.99
C ASP A 99 -1.68 17.33 -11.17
N PRO A 100 -0.35 17.46 -11.21
CA PRO A 100 0.33 18.09 -12.34
C PRO A 100 0.02 17.41 -13.68
N ASN A 101 -0.36 16.13 -13.66
CA ASN A 101 -0.69 15.37 -14.85
C ASN A 101 -2.20 15.24 -15.10
N MET A 102 -3.05 15.76 -14.20
CA MET A 102 -4.52 15.75 -14.29
C MET A 102 -5.16 14.36 -14.45
N TYR A 103 -4.48 13.30 -14.00
CA TYR A 103 -5.01 11.93 -13.97
C TYR A 103 -5.87 11.67 -12.74
N GLU A 104 -5.66 12.41 -11.65
CA GLU A 104 -6.30 12.16 -10.36
C GLU A 104 -7.18 13.32 -9.91
N HIS A 105 -8.33 13.02 -9.30
CA HIS A 105 -9.12 14.04 -8.63
C HIS A 105 -8.48 14.43 -7.29
N GLU A 106 -8.51 15.71 -6.93
CA GLU A 106 -7.94 16.20 -5.66
C GLU A 106 -8.54 15.52 -4.43
N CYS A 107 -9.79 15.05 -4.52
CA CYS A 107 -10.47 14.32 -3.44
C CYS A 107 -9.92 12.90 -3.22
N GLU A 108 -9.23 12.34 -4.20
CA GLU A 108 -8.60 11.01 -4.13
C GLU A 108 -7.19 11.09 -3.55
N ARG A 109 -6.59 12.29 -3.54
CA ARG A 109 -5.23 12.51 -3.05
C ARG A 109 -5.14 12.56 -1.52
N TRP A 110 -3.91 12.51 -1.02
CA TRP A 110 -3.67 12.63 0.42
C TRP A 110 -4.26 13.93 0.97
N SER A 111 -4.89 13.82 2.13
CA SER A 111 -5.24 14.95 2.96
C SER A 111 -5.17 14.56 4.43
N PRO A 112 -5.00 15.52 5.36
CA PRO A 112 -4.90 15.20 6.79
C PRO A 112 -6.11 14.46 7.41
N VAL A 113 -7.23 14.36 6.69
CA VAL A 113 -8.43 13.58 7.08
C VAL A 113 -8.34 12.09 6.74
N GLN A 114 -7.36 11.70 5.92
CA GLN A 114 -7.07 10.29 5.66
C GLN A 114 -6.31 9.66 6.83
N SER A 115 -6.23 8.32 6.87
CA SER A 115 -5.60 7.55 7.94
C SER A 115 -4.80 6.37 7.37
N VAL A 116 -3.92 5.80 8.19
CA VAL A 116 -3.18 4.56 7.89
C VAL A 116 -4.13 3.43 7.53
N GLU A 117 -5.22 3.27 8.28
CA GLU A 117 -6.28 2.31 7.98
C GLU A 117 -6.83 2.49 6.57
N LYS A 118 -7.15 3.72 6.16
CA LYS A 118 -7.65 3.99 4.81
C LYS A 118 -6.61 3.70 3.73
N ILE A 119 -5.33 4.00 3.99
CA ILE A 119 -4.25 3.61 3.07
C ILE A 119 -4.24 2.09 2.88
N LEU A 120 -4.26 1.33 3.95
CA LEU A 120 -4.17 -0.14 3.89
C LEU A 120 -5.43 -0.75 3.25
N LEU A 121 -6.61 -0.17 3.49
CA LEU A 121 -7.85 -0.55 2.80
C LEU A 121 -7.79 -0.21 1.30
N SER A 122 -7.23 0.95 0.93
CA SER A 122 -6.99 1.27 -0.47
C SER A 122 -6.06 0.23 -1.09
N VAL A 123 -4.96 -0.15 -0.43
CA VAL A 123 -4.02 -1.19 -0.89
C VAL A 123 -4.72 -2.54 -1.13
N MET A 124 -5.62 -2.96 -0.23
CA MET A 124 -6.44 -4.15 -0.46
C MET A 124 -7.31 -4.01 -1.71
N SER A 125 -7.95 -2.85 -1.90
CA SER A 125 -8.80 -2.60 -3.08
C SER A 125 -8.01 -2.67 -4.39
N ILE A 126 -6.80 -2.10 -4.43
CA ILE A 126 -5.94 -2.11 -5.63
C ILE A 126 -5.39 -3.51 -5.92
N LEU A 127 -5.14 -4.35 -4.91
CA LEU A 127 -4.77 -5.75 -5.12
C LEU A 127 -5.91 -6.55 -5.79
N SER A 128 -7.17 -6.27 -5.45
CA SER A 128 -8.32 -6.88 -6.14
C SER A 128 -8.53 -6.30 -7.53
N GLU A 129 -8.47 -4.97 -7.66
CA GLU A 129 -8.78 -4.22 -8.88
C GLU A 129 -7.65 -3.24 -9.25
N PRO A 130 -6.61 -3.72 -9.95
CA PRO A 130 -5.55 -2.89 -10.51
C PRO A 130 -6.04 -1.73 -11.37
N ASN A 131 -5.48 -0.54 -11.12
CA ASN A 131 -5.72 0.65 -11.94
C ASN A 131 -4.59 0.81 -12.99
N ILE A 132 -4.84 0.40 -14.22
CA ILE A 132 -3.87 0.50 -15.31
C ILE A 132 -3.72 1.91 -15.91
N GLU A 133 -4.64 2.83 -15.63
CA GLU A 133 -4.58 4.20 -16.15
C GLU A 133 -3.46 5.01 -15.47
N SER A 134 -3.19 4.71 -14.20
CA SER A 134 -2.13 5.30 -13.38
C SER A 134 -1.08 4.26 -12.95
N GLY A 135 -0.77 3.32 -13.85
CA GLY A 135 0.17 2.23 -13.60
C GLY A 135 1.62 2.68 -13.38
N ALA A 136 2.26 2.15 -12.33
CA ALA A 136 3.67 2.39 -12.00
C ALA A 136 4.62 1.39 -12.67
N ASN A 137 4.12 0.21 -13.05
CA ASN A 137 4.88 -0.85 -13.69
C ASN A 137 4.27 -1.15 -15.06
N ILE A 138 4.86 -0.59 -16.10
CA ILE A 138 4.38 -0.67 -17.49
C ILE A 138 4.28 -2.14 -17.94
N ASP A 139 5.28 -2.96 -17.61
CA ASP A 139 5.29 -4.38 -18.00
C ASP A 139 4.14 -5.14 -17.35
N ALA A 140 3.89 -4.88 -16.05
CA ALA A 140 2.75 -5.45 -15.34
C ALA A 140 1.41 -4.94 -15.90
N CYS A 141 1.30 -3.67 -16.29
CA CYS A 141 0.10 -3.13 -16.94
C CYS A 141 -0.20 -3.80 -18.27
N ILE A 142 0.83 -3.94 -19.14
CA ILE A 142 0.70 -4.61 -20.43
C ILE A 142 0.30 -6.07 -20.23
N LEU A 143 0.98 -6.77 -19.31
CA LEU A 143 0.69 -8.17 -19.03
C LEU A 143 -0.74 -8.37 -18.48
N TRP A 144 -1.16 -7.50 -17.56
CA TRP A 144 -2.52 -7.51 -17.01
C TRP A 144 -3.60 -7.29 -18.08
N ARG A 145 -3.37 -6.34 -18.99
CA ARG A 145 -4.31 -5.98 -20.06
C ARG A 145 -4.35 -7.02 -21.18
N ASP A 146 -3.19 -7.45 -21.67
CA ASP A 146 -3.07 -8.23 -22.90
C ASP A 146 -3.07 -9.74 -22.63
N ASN A 147 -2.60 -10.18 -21.46
CA ASN A 147 -2.54 -11.61 -21.12
C ASN A 147 -2.77 -11.86 -19.63
N ARG A 148 -4.01 -11.60 -19.20
CA ARG A 148 -4.46 -11.81 -17.83
C ARG A 148 -4.18 -13.22 -17.28
N PRO A 149 -4.40 -14.33 -18.02
CA PRO A 149 -4.08 -15.66 -17.52
C PRO A 149 -2.60 -15.85 -17.18
N GLU A 150 -1.69 -15.29 -17.99
CA GLU A 150 -0.25 -15.36 -17.72
C GLU A 150 0.15 -14.49 -16.52
N PHE A 151 -0.45 -13.30 -16.37
CA PHE A 151 -0.25 -12.47 -15.19
C PHE A 151 -0.56 -13.25 -13.90
N GLU A 152 -1.76 -13.84 -13.84
CA GLU A 152 -2.21 -14.59 -12.66
C GLU A 152 -1.36 -15.82 -12.40
N ARG A 153 -0.91 -16.50 -13.46
CA ARG A 153 0.02 -17.63 -13.35
C ARG A 153 1.35 -17.20 -12.71
N GLN A 154 1.91 -16.07 -13.14
CA GLN A 154 3.17 -15.56 -12.58
C GLN A 154 3.02 -15.13 -11.11
N VAL A 155 1.92 -14.44 -10.76
CA VAL A 155 1.63 -14.08 -9.37
C VAL A 155 1.55 -15.34 -8.51
N LYS A 156 0.72 -16.32 -8.88
CA LYS A 156 0.57 -17.58 -8.13
C LYS A 156 1.89 -18.34 -7.98
N LEU A 157 2.73 -18.38 -9.02
CA LEU A 157 4.06 -18.99 -8.92
C LEU A 157 4.97 -18.26 -7.95
N ASN A 158 4.93 -16.94 -7.91
CA ASN A 158 5.71 -16.16 -6.96
C ASN A 158 5.23 -16.36 -5.52
N LEU A 159 3.93 -16.54 -5.29
CA LEU A 159 3.37 -16.89 -3.98
C LEU A 159 3.83 -18.27 -3.51
N LEU A 160 3.79 -19.28 -4.39
CA LEU A 160 4.27 -20.62 -4.04
C LEU A 160 5.75 -20.60 -3.65
N LYS A 161 6.58 -19.86 -4.40
CA LYS A 161 8.00 -19.68 -4.09
C LYS A 161 8.22 -18.97 -2.76
N SER A 162 7.43 -17.94 -2.42
CA SER A 162 7.59 -17.23 -1.15
C SER A 162 7.22 -18.09 0.06
N LEU A 163 6.37 -19.10 -0.14
CA LEU A 163 6.01 -20.12 0.84
C LEU A 163 6.98 -21.32 0.89
N GLY A 164 7.99 -21.35 0.03
CA GLY A 164 9.03 -22.39 -0.01
C GLY A 164 8.67 -23.64 -0.84
N PHE A 165 7.71 -23.53 -1.76
CA PHE A 165 7.37 -24.58 -2.73
C PHE A 165 8.09 -24.41 -4.08
#